data_AF-A0A930X374-F1
#
_entry.id   AF-A0A930X374-F1
#
_cell.length_a   1.000
_cell.length_b   1.000
_cell.length_c   1.000
_cell.angle_alpha   90.00
_cell.angle_beta   90.00
_cell.angle_gamma   90.00
#
_symmetry.space_group_name_H-M   'P 1'
#
loop_
_entity.id
_entity.type
_entity.pdbx_description
1 polymer ?
#
loop_
_entity_poly.entity_id
_entity_poly.type
_entity_poly.pdbx_seq_one_letter_code
_entity_poly.pdbx_strand_id
1 'polypeptide(L)'
;MQGPFWERVRKLSRRWVYGAIVVVMAAGLVVGTPKASEAGILDLIFGGIQYLQLSNINDNQEVQLGRRTDQALKRQGVRVYTRNPEITNYVNRIGQRLAQRSRRKNIPYTFQVVQDDSVNAFATSGGFVYVNTGLIRRAETEAELAGVMAHEIGHIVGRHSINRMREIALANGLAGALGVSQDALVNIGVQLALSLPNSRSAEYEADELGFENMGRAGYDQRGFISFMRKLGEGRGAAPEFLSTHPDPGNRVSRLEDMYQNSGRRNATDGSDPQAYRNRIRGL
;
A
#
# COMPACT_ATOMS: atom_id res chain seq x y z
N MET A 1 -76.51 -0.61 19.39
CA MET A 1 -75.96 -1.32 20.56
C MET A 1 -75.01 -2.41 20.06
N GLN A 2 -73.70 -2.16 20.03
CA GLN A 2 -72.71 -3.19 19.69
C GLN A 2 -72.29 -3.88 20.99
N GLY A 3 -72.62 -5.17 21.13
CA GLY A 3 -72.40 -5.92 22.37
C GLY A 3 -70.94 -6.30 22.63
N PRO A 4 -70.58 -6.61 23.89
CA PRO A 4 -69.21 -6.89 24.36
C PRO A 4 -68.53 -8.13 23.72
N PHE A 5 -69.26 -8.88 22.89
CA PHE A 5 -68.74 -10.01 22.12
C PHE A 5 -67.81 -9.56 20.98
N TRP A 6 -68.18 -8.51 20.23
CA TRP A 6 -67.44 -8.09 19.04
C TRP A 6 -66.10 -7.39 19.36
N GLU A 7 -65.97 -6.77 20.54
CA GLU A 7 -64.68 -6.23 21.01
C GLU A 7 -63.67 -7.31 21.39
N ARG A 8 -64.11 -8.45 21.94
CA ARG A 8 -63.22 -9.59 22.25
C ARG A 8 -62.68 -10.23 20.98
N VAL A 9 -63.53 -10.43 19.97
CA VAL A 9 -63.13 -10.98 18.66
C VAL A 9 -62.09 -10.07 17.98
N ARG A 10 -62.27 -8.74 18.06
CA ARG A 10 -61.34 -7.75 17.47
C ARG A 10 -60.01 -7.63 18.22
N LYS A 11 -60.00 -7.83 19.54
CA LYS A 11 -58.75 -7.91 20.34
C LYS A 11 -58.01 -9.24 20.13
N LEU A 12 -58.74 -10.35 19.98
CA LEU A 12 -58.13 -11.64 19.65
C LEU A 12 -57.50 -11.61 18.25
N SER A 13 -58.18 -11.09 17.23
CA SER A 13 -57.64 -11.03 15.87
C SER A 13 -56.38 -10.17 15.77
N ARG A 14 -56.33 -9.03 16.49
CA ARG A 14 -55.12 -8.19 16.57
C ARG A 14 -53.93 -8.90 17.20
N ARG A 15 -54.13 -9.69 18.26
CA ARG A 15 -53.05 -10.44 18.93
C ARG A 15 -52.39 -11.46 18.00
N TRP A 16 -53.18 -12.16 17.20
CA TRP A 16 -52.66 -13.10 16.21
C TRP A 16 -51.94 -12.40 15.06
N VAL A 17 -52.43 -11.23 14.62
CA VAL A 17 -51.76 -10.41 13.59
C VAL A 17 -50.40 -9.89 14.09
N TYR A 18 -50.32 -9.36 15.31
CA TYR A 18 -49.03 -8.93 15.88
C TYR A 18 -48.07 -10.10 16.12
N GLY A 19 -48.58 -11.26 16.55
CA GLY A 19 -47.79 -12.48 16.66
C GLY A 19 -47.20 -12.93 15.30
N ALA A 20 -48.01 -12.90 14.24
CA ALA A 20 -47.55 -13.22 12.90
C ALA A 20 -46.49 -12.23 12.38
N ILE A 21 -46.64 -10.92 12.64
CA ILE A 21 -45.65 -9.91 12.25
C ILE A 21 -44.32 -10.12 12.99
N VAL A 22 -44.35 -10.46 14.29
CA VAL A 22 -43.13 -10.78 15.05
C VAL A 22 -42.44 -12.03 14.53
N VAL A 23 -43.20 -13.08 14.20
CA VAL A 23 -42.63 -14.32 13.62
C VAL A 23 -42.02 -14.07 12.23
N VAL A 24 -42.66 -13.25 11.39
CA VAL A 24 -42.13 -12.90 10.06
C VAL A 24 -40.88 -12.01 10.17
N MET A 25 -40.84 -11.04 11.10
CA MET A 25 -39.62 -10.26 11.35
C MET A 25 -38.48 -11.11 11.93
N ALA A 26 -38.79 -12.06 12.83
CA ALA A 26 -37.81 -12.99 13.37
C ALA A 26 -37.28 -13.96 12.30
N ALA A 27 -38.14 -14.44 11.40
CA ALA A 27 -37.73 -15.29 10.27
C ALA A 27 -36.92 -14.52 9.21
N GLY A 28 -37.25 -13.24 8.96
CA GLY A 28 -36.49 -12.37 8.05
C GLY A 28 -35.04 -12.12 8.49
N LEU A 29 -34.77 -12.19 9.80
CA LEU A 29 -33.40 -12.11 10.35
C LEU A 29 -32.59 -13.41 10.17
N VAL A 30 -33.23 -14.55 9.84
CA VAL A 30 -32.58 -15.86 9.75
C VAL A 30 -32.15 -16.22 8.32
N VAL A 31 -32.79 -15.65 7.28
CA VAL A 31 -32.55 -16.06 5.87
C VAL A 31 -31.37 -15.33 5.20
N GLY A 32 -30.60 -14.53 5.95
CA GLY A 32 -29.45 -13.77 5.44
C GLY A 32 -28.13 -14.06 6.13
N THR A 33 -27.96 -15.20 6.81
CA THR A 33 -26.69 -15.48 7.48
C THR A 33 -25.62 -15.84 6.45
N PRO A 34 -24.48 -15.11 6.38
CA PRO A 34 -23.32 -15.60 5.66
C PRO A 34 -22.94 -16.96 6.26
N LYS A 35 -22.48 -17.91 5.42
CA LYS A 35 -21.91 -19.16 5.93
C LYS A 35 -20.87 -18.81 6.99
N ALA A 36 -21.19 -19.11 8.25
CA ALA A 36 -20.28 -18.90 9.36
C ALA A 36 -19.02 -19.71 9.06
N SER A 37 -17.87 -19.04 9.04
CA SER A 37 -16.58 -19.72 9.12
C SER A 37 -16.61 -20.67 10.31
N GLU A 38 -15.98 -21.84 10.17
CA GLU A 38 -15.72 -22.80 11.26
C GLU A 38 -14.73 -22.21 12.30
N ALA A 39 -15.02 -21.02 12.82
CA ALA A 39 -14.26 -20.39 13.88
C ALA A 39 -14.98 -20.67 15.20
N GLY A 40 -14.26 -21.22 16.18
CA GLY A 40 -14.82 -21.51 17.48
C GLY A 40 -15.20 -20.21 18.21
N ILE A 41 -16.19 -20.29 19.11
CA ILE A 41 -16.59 -19.16 19.99
C ILE A 41 -15.39 -18.57 20.74
N LEU A 42 -14.37 -19.38 21.05
CA LEU A 42 -13.13 -18.92 21.67
C LEU A 42 -12.27 -18.07 20.73
N ASP A 43 -12.26 -18.33 19.41
CA ASP A 43 -11.58 -17.48 18.42
C ASP A 43 -12.29 -16.15 18.24
N LEU A 44 -13.63 -16.13 18.37
CA LEU A 44 -14.43 -14.91 18.36
C LEU A 44 -14.23 -14.05 19.62
N ILE A 45 -13.97 -14.67 20.77
CA ILE A 45 -13.78 -14.00 22.06
C ILE A 45 -12.32 -13.55 22.26
N PHE A 46 -11.34 -14.38 21.89
CA PHE A 46 -9.92 -14.13 22.14
C PHE A 46 -9.13 -13.68 20.90
N GLY A 47 -9.57 -14.04 19.69
CA GLY A 47 -8.98 -13.61 18.41
C GLY A 47 -9.64 -12.34 17.84
N GLY A 48 -10.12 -11.46 18.72
CA GLY A 48 -11.06 -10.38 18.41
C GLY A 48 -10.75 -9.61 17.13
N ILE A 49 -11.78 -9.47 16.28
CA ILE A 49 -11.73 -8.65 15.07
C ILE A 49 -11.41 -7.21 15.48
N GLN A 50 -10.18 -6.78 15.21
CA GLN A 50 -9.76 -5.42 15.49
C GLN A 50 -10.22 -4.51 14.34
N TYR A 51 -10.81 -3.38 14.67
CA TYR A 51 -11.25 -2.37 13.68
C TYR A 51 -10.32 -1.16 13.69
N LEU A 52 -10.13 -0.56 12.52
CA LEU A 52 -9.34 0.66 12.34
C LEU A 52 -10.18 1.75 11.67
N GLN A 53 -10.13 2.96 12.24
CA GLN A 53 -10.62 4.16 11.59
C GLN A 53 -9.50 4.76 10.74
N LEU A 54 -9.52 4.53 9.43
CA LEU A 54 -8.46 4.99 8.51
C LEU A 54 -8.29 6.51 8.49
N SER A 55 -9.32 7.29 8.81
CA SER A 55 -9.23 8.76 8.91
C SER A 55 -8.34 9.23 10.06
N ASN A 56 -8.25 8.44 11.15
CA ASN A 56 -7.54 8.78 12.37
C ASN A 56 -6.48 7.74 12.74
N ILE A 57 -6.06 6.91 11.78
CA ILE A 57 -5.06 5.86 12.02
C ILE A 57 -3.72 6.50 12.40
N ASN A 58 -3.20 6.16 13.57
CA ASN A 58 -1.91 6.64 14.03
C ASN A 58 -0.74 5.81 13.47
N ASP A 59 0.48 6.30 13.63
CA ASP A 59 1.69 5.67 13.08
C ASP A 59 1.88 4.22 13.57
N ASN A 60 1.62 3.94 14.85
CA ASN A 60 1.76 2.59 15.41
C ASN A 60 0.76 1.60 14.81
N GLN A 61 -0.49 2.02 14.65
CA GLN A 61 -1.53 1.22 13.99
C GLN A 61 -1.20 0.98 12.51
N GLU A 62 -0.72 2.01 11.82
CA GLU A 62 -0.31 1.89 10.42
C GLU A 62 0.86 0.91 10.25
N VAL A 63 1.87 0.98 11.13
CA VAL A 63 3.01 0.05 11.15
C VAL A 63 2.56 -1.39 11.44
N GLN A 64 1.62 -1.59 12.37
CA GLN A 64 1.07 -2.92 12.64
C GLN A 64 0.28 -3.48 11.46
N LEU A 65 -0.52 -2.64 10.80
CA LEU A 65 -1.21 -3.01 9.56
C LEU A 65 -0.20 -3.40 8.47
N GLY A 66 0.84 -2.59 8.27
CA GLY A 66 1.94 -2.87 7.33
C GLY A 66 2.62 -4.22 7.59
N ARG A 67 2.93 -4.54 8.86
CA ARG A 67 3.49 -5.84 9.25
C ARG A 67 2.58 -7.02 8.89
N ARG A 68 1.27 -6.88 9.13
CA ARG A 68 0.31 -7.92 8.77
C ARG A 68 0.19 -8.09 7.25
N THR A 69 0.23 -6.99 6.51
CA THR A 69 0.26 -6.99 5.04
C THR A 69 1.53 -7.66 4.51
N ASP A 70 2.70 -7.38 5.07
CA ASP A 70 3.97 -8.06 4.73
C ASP A 70 3.88 -9.58 4.93
N GLN A 71 3.35 -10.02 6.07
CA GLN A 71 3.13 -11.45 6.33
C GLN A 71 2.16 -12.07 5.33
N ALA A 72 1.11 -11.35 4.94
CA ALA A 72 0.16 -11.81 3.94
C ALA A 72 0.77 -11.90 2.54
N LEU A 73 1.56 -10.91 2.11
CA LEU A 73 2.29 -10.92 0.84
C LEU A 73 3.23 -12.13 0.73
N LYS A 74 3.97 -12.44 1.80
CA LYS A 74 4.85 -13.62 1.85
C LYS A 74 4.07 -14.92 1.71
N ARG A 75 2.89 -15.02 2.33
CA ARG A 75 1.99 -16.18 2.17
C ARG A 75 1.41 -16.29 0.76
N GLN A 76 1.20 -15.17 0.07
CA GLN A 76 0.72 -15.13 -1.31
C GLN A 76 1.82 -15.32 -2.36
N GLY A 77 3.06 -15.56 -1.94
CA GLY A 77 4.15 -15.96 -2.83
C GLY A 77 5.21 -14.89 -3.08
N VAL A 78 5.16 -13.72 -2.43
CA VAL A 78 6.28 -12.77 -2.47
C VAL A 78 7.50 -13.38 -1.78
N ARG A 79 8.56 -13.67 -2.54
CA ARG A 79 9.77 -14.33 -2.04
C ARG A 79 10.87 -13.32 -1.77
N VAL A 80 11.33 -13.24 -0.53
CA VAL A 80 12.49 -12.41 -0.18
C VAL A 80 13.77 -13.03 -0.77
N TYR A 81 14.61 -12.19 -1.38
CA TYR A 81 15.90 -12.59 -1.90
C TYR A 81 16.89 -12.85 -0.77
N THR A 82 17.42 -14.07 -0.70
CA THR A 82 18.29 -14.53 0.40
C THR A 82 19.67 -15.02 -0.08
N ARG A 83 19.89 -15.11 -1.40
CA ARG A 83 21.12 -15.67 -1.98
C ARG A 83 22.37 -14.83 -1.63
N ASN A 84 22.23 -13.51 -1.52
CA ASN A 84 23.37 -12.64 -1.24
C ASN A 84 23.00 -11.53 -0.23
N PRO A 85 23.38 -11.67 1.05
CA PRO A 85 23.12 -10.66 2.09
C PRO A 85 23.78 -9.29 1.82
N GLU A 86 24.87 -9.23 1.06
CA GLU A 86 25.49 -7.95 0.70
C GLU A 86 24.55 -7.07 -0.13
N ILE A 87 23.78 -7.68 -1.04
CA ILE A 87 22.80 -6.97 -1.86
C ILE A 87 21.65 -6.46 -1.00
N THR A 88 21.10 -7.30 -0.12
CA THR A 88 20.01 -6.88 0.77
C THR A 88 20.46 -5.78 1.72
N ASN A 89 21.68 -5.88 2.26
CA ASN A 89 22.27 -4.86 3.12
C ASN A 89 22.52 -3.55 2.36
N TYR A 90 22.97 -3.66 1.11
CA TYR A 90 23.20 -2.50 0.24
C TYR A 90 21.91 -1.74 -0.07
N VAL A 91 20.85 -2.45 -0.48
CA VAL A 91 19.52 -1.85 -0.69
C VAL A 91 18.98 -1.23 0.60
N ASN A 92 19.11 -1.93 1.73
CA ASN A 92 18.72 -1.37 3.02
C ASN A 92 19.50 -0.09 3.36
N ARG A 93 20.81 -0.02 3.12
CA ARG A 93 21.59 1.21 3.35
C ARG A 93 21.09 2.39 2.52
N ILE A 94 20.80 2.18 1.24
CA ILE A 94 20.22 3.21 0.36
C ILE A 94 18.88 3.69 0.93
N GLY A 95 17.99 2.75 1.23
CA GLY A 95 16.65 3.03 1.75
C GLY A 95 16.67 3.78 3.08
N GLN A 96 17.48 3.34 4.05
CA GLN A 96 17.59 4.01 5.35
C GLN A 96 18.14 5.42 5.21
N ARG A 97 19.15 5.64 4.34
CA ARG A 97 19.69 6.96 4.05
C ARG A 97 18.62 7.92 3.51
N LEU A 98 17.76 7.44 2.61
CA LEU A 98 16.64 8.21 2.05
C LEU A 98 15.56 8.48 3.12
N ALA A 99 15.12 7.44 3.84
CA ALA A 99 14.06 7.52 4.84
C ALA A 99 14.37 8.51 5.96
N GLN A 100 15.61 8.55 6.44
CA GLN A 100 16.07 9.49 7.47
C GLN A 100 15.96 10.97 7.06
N ARG A 101 15.96 11.24 5.75
CA ARG A 101 15.82 12.59 5.18
C ARG A 101 14.40 12.92 4.72
N SER A 102 13.49 11.95 4.85
CA SER A 102 12.08 12.11 4.51
C SER A 102 11.32 12.93 5.56
N ARG A 103 10.17 13.46 5.15
CA ARG A 103 9.23 14.17 6.04
C ARG A 103 8.54 13.23 7.05
N ARG A 104 8.68 11.89 6.90
CA ARG A 104 8.06 10.86 7.75
C ARG A 104 9.10 9.92 8.41
N LYS A 105 10.25 10.45 8.79
CA LYS A 105 11.37 9.69 9.40
C LYS A 105 11.11 9.01 10.76
N ASN A 106 9.95 9.25 11.39
CA ASN A 106 9.66 8.77 12.76
C ASN A 106 9.01 7.38 12.81
N ILE A 107 8.77 6.73 11.66
CA ILE A 107 8.31 5.34 11.60
C ILE A 107 9.48 4.40 11.25
N PRO A 108 9.45 3.13 11.66
CA PRO A 108 10.44 2.16 11.21
C PRO A 108 10.26 1.86 9.72
N TYR A 109 11.33 2.00 8.94
CA TYR A 109 11.34 1.58 7.54
C TYR A 109 12.00 0.21 7.37
N THR A 110 11.37 -0.65 6.59
CA THR A 110 11.85 -1.99 6.24
C THR A 110 11.98 -2.10 4.74
N PHE A 111 13.20 -2.33 4.26
CA PHE A 111 13.50 -2.50 2.83
C PHE A 111 13.78 -3.97 2.55
N GLN A 112 13.03 -4.56 1.63
CA GLN A 112 13.15 -5.97 1.26
C GLN A 112 13.48 -6.09 -0.22
N VAL A 113 14.49 -6.90 -0.53
CA VAL A 113 14.76 -7.30 -1.91
C VAL A 113 13.87 -8.51 -2.22
N VAL A 114 13.12 -8.45 -3.31
CA VAL A 114 12.21 -9.51 -3.75
C VAL A 114 12.85 -10.26 -4.92
N GLN A 115 12.87 -11.58 -4.85
CA GLN A 115 13.37 -12.45 -5.91
C GLN A 115 12.33 -12.52 -7.04
N ASP A 116 12.41 -11.52 -7.91
CA ASP A 116 11.54 -11.33 -9.07
C ASP A 116 12.35 -10.60 -10.16
N ASP A 117 12.24 -11.09 -11.40
CA ASP A 117 13.00 -10.58 -12.54
C ASP A 117 12.32 -9.38 -13.22
N SER A 118 11.10 -9.05 -12.83
CA SER A 118 10.40 -7.84 -13.28
C SER A 118 11.09 -6.57 -12.78
N VAL A 119 11.04 -5.53 -13.61
CA VAL A 119 11.45 -4.17 -13.23
C VAL A 119 10.31 -3.56 -12.44
N ASN A 120 10.33 -3.74 -11.12
CA ASN A 120 9.33 -3.19 -10.22
C ASN A 120 9.89 -2.87 -8.82
N ALA A 121 9.23 -1.95 -8.14
CA ALA A 121 9.30 -1.73 -6.71
C ALA A 121 7.92 -1.28 -6.24
N PHE A 122 7.62 -1.49 -4.96
CA PHE A 122 6.36 -1.02 -4.39
C PHE A 122 6.52 -0.77 -2.89
N ALA A 123 5.65 0.06 -2.33
CA ALA A 123 5.53 0.29 -0.91
C ALA A 123 4.15 -0.11 -0.37
N THR A 124 4.13 -0.63 0.86
CA THR A 124 2.90 -0.78 1.64
C THR A 124 2.89 0.18 2.82
N SER A 125 1.73 0.30 3.47
CA SER A 125 1.58 1.11 4.68
C SER A 125 2.62 0.78 5.75
N GLY A 126 2.94 1.75 6.59
CA GLY A 126 3.75 1.48 7.78
C GLY A 126 5.25 1.30 7.53
N GLY A 127 5.78 1.77 6.40
CA GLY A 127 7.23 1.85 6.17
C GLY A 127 7.86 0.68 5.42
N PHE A 128 7.07 -0.20 4.80
CA PHE A 128 7.57 -1.37 4.09
C PHE A 128 7.76 -1.06 2.60
N VAL A 129 8.98 -1.28 2.10
CA VAL A 129 9.36 -1.06 0.69
C VAL A 129 9.97 -2.34 0.14
N TYR A 130 9.56 -2.71 -1.06
CA TYR A 130 9.93 -3.94 -1.76
C TYR A 130 10.59 -3.57 -3.08
N VAL A 131 11.75 -4.15 -3.35
CA VAL A 131 12.59 -3.83 -4.52
C VAL A 131 12.90 -5.13 -5.26
N ASN A 132 12.41 -5.29 -6.49
CA ASN A 132 12.62 -6.52 -7.24
C ASN A 132 14.06 -6.62 -7.76
N THR A 133 14.60 -7.84 -7.85
CA THR A 133 15.95 -8.05 -8.42
C THR A 133 16.06 -7.57 -9.87
N GLY A 134 14.97 -7.63 -10.65
CA GLY A 134 14.91 -7.08 -12.00
C GLY A 134 15.14 -5.56 -12.05
N LEU A 135 14.55 -4.82 -11.10
CA LEU A 135 14.80 -3.38 -10.96
C LEU A 135 16.26 -3.08 -10.65
N ILE A 136 16.86 -3.83 -9.70
CA ILE A 136 18.27 -3.63 -9.31
C ILE A 136 19.20 -3.88 -10.52
N ARG A 137 18.93 -4.90 -11.34
CA ARG A 137 19.69 -5.16 -12.56
C ARG A 137 19.45 -4.13 -13.67
N ARG A 138 18.26 -3.53 -13.72
CA ARG A 138 17.88 -2.56 -14.76
C ARG A 138 18.50 -1.18 -14.54
N ALA A 139 18.67 -0.77 -13.28
CA ALA A 139 19.37 0.47 -12.94
C ALA A 139 20.84 0.39 -13.35
N GLU A 140 21.40 1.49 -13.85
CA GLU A 140 22.81 1.57 -14.24
C GLU A 140 23.69 2.28 -13.20
N THR A 141 23.05 2.98 -12.26
CA THR A 141 23.72 3.71 -11.19
C THR A 141 22.97 3.55 -9.87
N GLU A 142 23.65 3.77 -8.74
CA GLU A 142 23.00 3.78 -7.41
C GLU A 142 21.97 4.91 -7.32
N ALA A 143 22.23 6.04 -7.97
CA ALA A 143 21.32 7.17 -8.04
C ALA A 143 19.99 6.82 -8.75
N GLU A 144 20.03 6.00 -9.81
CA GLU A 144 18.81 5.52 -10.47
C GLU A 144 17.97 4.64 -9.52
N LEU A 145 18.61 3.67 -8.86
CA LEU A 145 17.94 2.82 -7.87
C LEU A 145 17.40 3.66 -6.70
N ALA A 146 18.19 4.61 -6.20
CA ALA A 146 17.80 5.51 -5.13
C ALA A 146 16.62 6.41 -5.52
N GLY A 147 16.52 6.83 -6.79
CA GLY A 147 15.38 7.58 -7.31
C GLY A 147 14.07 6.80 -7.17
N VAL A 148 14.04 5.55 -7.62
CA VAL A 148 12.86 4.68 -7.50
C VAL A 148 12.53 4.41 -6.04
N MET A 149 13.53 4.12 -5.20
CA MET A 149 13.29 3.91 -3.76
C MET A 149 12.79 5.18 -3.06
N ALA A 150 13.25 6.36 -3.49
CA ALA A 150 12.78 7.63 -2.95
C ALA A 150 11.32 7.91 -3.33
N HIS A 151 10.92 7.54 -4.56
CA HIS A 151 9.52 7.55 -5.01
C HIS A 151 8.63 6.67 -4.12
N GLU A 152 9.04 5.43 -3.84
CA GLU A 152 8.32 4.53 -2.93
C GLU A 152 8.19 5.09 -1.51
N ILE A 153 9.24 5.73 -1.01
CA ILE A 153 9.19 6.46 0.27
C ILE A 153 8.21 7.65 0.18
N GLY A 154 8.14 8.32 -0.97
CA GLY A 154 7.14 9.36 -1.27
C GLY A 154 5.71 8.86 -1.08
N HIS A 155 5.36 7.67 -1.58
CA HIS A 155 4.05 7.04 -1.34
C HIS A 155 3.75 6.81 0.15
N ILE A 156 4.77 6.43 0.93
CA ILE A 156 4.63 6.24 2.38
C ILE A 156 4.42 7.58 3.08
N VAL A 157 5.18 8.62 2.69
CA VAL A 157 5.04 9.97 3.25
C VAL A 157 3.65 10.55 2.97
N GLY A 158 3.15 10.42 1.73
CA GLY A 158 1.81 10.86 1.32
C GLY A 158 0.67 9.95 1.82
N ARG A 159 0.99 8.84 2.50
CA ARG A 159 0.03 7.84 3.00
C ARG A 159 -0.92 7.34 1.89
N HIS A 160 -0.45 7.25 0.65
CA HIS A 160 -1.28 6.95 -0.52
C HIS A 160 -1.99 5.59 -0.39
N SER A 161 -1.30 4.57 0.14
CA SER A 161 -1.89 3.25 0.39
C SER A 161 -3.07 3.31 1.38
N ILE A 162 -2.98 4.12 2.44
CA ILE A 162 -4.04 4.29 3.44
C ILE A 162 -5.25 5.04 2.84
N ASN A 163 -5.00 6.08 2.05
CA ASN A 163 -6.05 6.81 1.34
C ASN A 163 -6.79 5.88 0.38
N ARG A 164 -6.06 5.04 -0.36
CA ARG A 164 -6.65 4.10 -1.30
C ARG A 164 -7.41 2.96 -0.62
N MET A 165 -6.88 2.42 0.49
CA MET A 165 -7.62 1.48 1.33
C MET A 165 -8.95 2.07 1.80
N ARG A 166 -8.98 3.35 2.16
CA ARG A 166 -10.20 4.04 2.59
C ARG A 166 -11.20 4.15 1.46
N GLU A 167 -10.77 4.55 0.27
CA GLU A 167 -11.63 4.63 -0.91
C GLU A 167 -12.25 3.27 -1.25
N ILE A 168 -11.45 2.21 -1.27
CA ILE A 168 -11.93 0.84 -1.56
C ILE A 168 -12.88 0.35 -0.46
N ALA A 169 -12.54 0.57 0.80
CA ALA A 169 -13.41 0.17 1.91
C ALA A 169 -14.76 0.90 1.88
N LEU A 170 -14.78 2.19 1.52
CA LEU A 170 -16.02 2.95 1.32
C LEU A 170 -16.82 2.41 0.13
N ALA A 171 -16.17 2.20 -1.02
CA ALA A 171 -16.82 1.69 -2.22
C ALA A 171 -17.43 0.29 -2.02
N ASN A 172 -16.78 -0.55 -1.21
CA ASN A 172 -17.25 -1.89 -0.88
C ASN A 172 -18.21 -1.94 0.32
N GLY A 173 -18.60 -0.79 0.90
CA GLY A 173 -19.49 -0.73 2.07
C GLY A 173 -18.91 -1.32 3.36
N LEU A 174 -17.58 -1.43 3.45
CA LEU A 174 -16.86 -2.00 4.60
C LEU A 174 -16.57 -0.97 5.70
N ALA A 175 -16.73 0.32 5.40
CA ALA A 175 -16.49 1.41 6.35
C ALA A 175 -17.75 1.67 7.21
N GLY A 176 -17.83 0.99 8.37
CA GLY A 176 -18.89 1.20 9.36
C GLY A 176 -18.49 2.19 10.48
N ALA A 177 -19.40 2.42 11.44
CA ALA A 177 -19.15 3.32 12.58
C ALA A 177 -17.94 2.92 13.45
N LEU A 178 -17.68 1.61 13.55
CA LEU A 178 -16.52 1.05 14.28
C LEU A 178 -15.22 1.14 13.47
N GLY A 179 -15.28 1.51 12.19
CA GLY A 179 -14.16 1.45 11.24
C GLY A 179 -14.22 0.20 10.36
N VAL A 180 -13.07 -0.18 9.80
CA VAL A 180 -12.90 -1.34 8.92
C VAL A 180 -12.12 -2.42 9.67
N SER A 181 -12.49 -3.69 9.53
CA SER A 181 -11.72 -4.78 10.16
C SER A 181 -10.29 -4.83 9.61
N GLN A 182 -9.33 -5.13 10.48
CA GLN A 182 -7.92 -5.23 10.08
C GLN A 182 -7.71 -6.28 9.00
N ASP A 183 -8.40 -7.42 9.05
CA ASP A 183 -8.23 -8.47 8.04
C ASP A 183 -8.72 -8.02 6.65
N ALA A 184 -9.83 -7.26 6.60
CA ALA A 184 -10.27 -6.65 5.35
C ALA A 184 -9.25 -5.64 4.82
N LEU A 185 -8.67 -4.82 5.70
CA LEU A 185 -7.61 -3.87 5.32
C LEU A 185 -6.33 -4.56 4.86
N VAL A 186 -5.93 -5.67 5.48
CA VAL A 186 -4.80 -6.49 5.03
C VAL A 186 -5.07 -7.03 3.63
N ASN A 187 -6.26 -7.58 3.38
CA ASN A 187 -6.62 -8.11 2.06
C ASN A 187 -6.61 -7.01 0.98
N ILE A 188 -7.17 -5.84 1.27
CA ILE A 188 -7.10 -4.68 0.36
C ILE A 188 -5.64 -4.24 0.17
N GLY A 189 -4.85 -4.18 1.24
CA GLY A 189 -3.44 -3.80 1.20
C GLY A 189 -2.60 -4.72 0.31
N VAL A 190 -2.85 -6.03 0.37
CA VAL A 190 -2.19 -7.00 -0.52
C VAL A 190 -2.62 -6.80 -1.97
N GLN A 191 -3.92 -6.61 -2.22
CA GLN A 191 -4.42 -6.34 -3.58
C GLN A 191 -3.81 -5.05 -4.16
N LEU A 192 -3.66 -4.01 -3.33
CA LEU A 192 -3.01 -2.76 -3.72
C LEU A 192 -1.56 -2.98 -4.12
N ALA A 193 -0.81 -3.72 -3.32
CA ALA A 193 0.60 -4.00 -3.57
C ALA A 193 0.85 -4.80 -4.85
N LEU A 194 -0.07 -5.71 -5.21
CA LEU A 194 0.14 -6.65 -6.31
C LEU A 194 -0.47 -6.24 -7.64
N SER A 195 -1.50 -5.38 -7.67
CA SER A 195 -2.33 -5.29 -8.88
C SER A 195 -3.03 -3.96 -9.14
N LEU A 196 -3.06 -3.02 -8.19
CA LEU A 196 -3.84 -1.80 -8.38
C LEU A 196 -2.93 -0.60 -8.68
N PRO A 197 -3.16 0.10 -9.81
CA PRO A 197 -2.43 1.31 -10.11
C PRO A 197 -2.75 2.41 -9.10
N ASN A 198 -1.75 3.25 -8.84
CA ASN A 198 -1.92 4.50 -8.11
C ASN A 198 -2.65 5.55 -8.95
N SER A 199 -3.18 6.57 -8.27
CA SER A 199 -3.77 7.72 -8.94
C SER A 199 -2.69 8.65 -9.50
N ARG A 200 -3.00 9.40 -10.57
CA ARG A 200 -2.08 10.37 -11.17
C ARG A 200 -1.60 11.42 -10.17
N SER A 201 -2.48 11.89 -9.27
CA SER A 201 -2.11 12.86 -8.23
C SER A 201 -1.14 12.25 -7.21
N ALA A 202 -1.35 10.99 -6.82
CA ALA A 202 -0.44 10.29 -5.92
C ALA A 202 0.95 10.09 -6.55
N GLU A 203 1.01 9.81 -7.86
CA GLU A 203 2.30 9.70 -8.58
C GLU A 203 3.07 11.03 -8.61
N TYR A 204 2.40 12.15 -8.88
CA TYR A 204 3.06 13.46 -8.85
C TYR A 204 3.56 13.86 -7.46
N GLU A 205 2.77 13.59 -6.43
CA GLU A 205 3.17 13.87 -5.05
C GLU A 205 4.32 12.97 -4.60
N ALA A 206 4.31 11.69 -4.99
CA ALA A 206 5.39 10.76 -4.70
C ALA A 206 6.69 11.14 -5.44
N ASP A 207 6.60 11.59 -6.70
CA ASP A 207 7.73 12.18 -7.44
C ASP A 207 8.32 13.36 -6.69
N GLU A 208 7.48 14.31 -6.29
CA GLU A 208 7.92 15.54 -5.63
C GLU A 208 8.63 15.24 -4.30
N LEU A 209 7.98 14.43 -3.46
CA LEU A 209 8.53 14.02 -2.16
C LEU A 209 9.79 13.17 -2.32
N GLY A 210 9.80 12.24 -3.27
CA GLY A 210 10.95 11.39 -3.57
C GLY A 210 12.14 12.21 -4.05
N PHE A 211 11.92 13.11 -5.01
CA PHE A 211 12.93 14.00 -5.55
C PHE A 211 13.55 14.89 -4.46
N GLU A 212 12.73 15.50 -3.60
CA GLU A 212 13.22 16.26 -2.44
C GLU A 212 14.07 15.42 -1.49
N ASN A 213 13.61 14.22 -1.15
CA ASN A 213 14.29 13.31 -0.22
C ASN A 213 15.65 12.89 -0.77
N MET A 214 15.70 12.58 -2.07
CA MET A 214 16.92 12.23 -2.79
C MET A 214 17.96 13.35 -2.71
N GLY A 215 17.54 14.59 -2.98
CA GLY A 215 18.42 15.76 -2.86
C GLY A 215 18.88 16.01 -1.42
N ARG A 216 18.00 15.87 -0.42
CA ARG A 216 18.37 16.00 1.01
C ARG A 216 19.31 14.88 1.48
N ALA A 217 19.24 13.71 0.85
CA ALA A 217 20.12 12.58 1.10
C ALA A 217 21.49 12.74 0.41
N GLY A 218 21.66 13.68 -0.52
CA GLY A 218 22.92 13.95 -1.21
C GLY A 218 23.12 13.13 -2.49
N TYR A 219 22.10 12.40 -2.95
CA TYR A 219 22.15 11.65 -4.20
C TYR A 219 22.03 12.56 -5.43
N ASP A 220 22.62 12.12 -6.54
CA ASP A 220 22.45 12.75 -7.84
C ASP A 220 21.01 12.61 -8.36
N GLN A 221 20.23 13.67 -8.23
CA GLN A 221 18.81 13.70 -8.62
C GLN A 221 18.56 13.43 -10.11
N ARG A 222 19.60 13.53 -10.96
CA ARG A 222 19.51 13.13 -12.37
C ARG A 222 19.30 11.63 -12.52
N GLY A 223 19.68 10.82 -11.53
CA GLY A 223 19.40 9.38 -11.52
C GLY A 223 17.90 9.10 -11.58
N PHE A 224 17.07 9.84 -10.85
CA PHE A 224 15.62 9.64 -10.90
C PHE A 224 15.05 9.98 -12.29
N ILE A 225 15.45 11.13 -12.86
CA ILE A 225 15.05 11.55 -14.22
C ILE A 225 15.49 10.51 -15.26
N SER A 226 16.75 10.05 -15.18
CA SER A 226 17.34 9.06 -16.08
C SER A 226 16.53 7.76 -16.05
N PHE A 227 16.22 7.24 -14.86
CA PHE A 227 15.44 6.02 -14.71
C PHE A 227 14.03 6.16 -15.28
N MET A 228 13.35 7.29 -15.03
CA MET A 228 12.01 7.53 -15.58
C MET A 228 12.00 7.58 -17.11
N ARG A 229 12.99 8.24 -17.75
CA ARG A 229 13.14 8.22 -19.21
C ARG A 229 13.34 6.79 -19.75
N LYS A 230 14.20 6.01 -19.08
CA LYS A 230 14.49 4.61 -19.42
C LYS A 230 13.25 3.70 -19.40
N LEU A 231 12.24 4.01 -18.60
CA LEU A 231 10.97 3.28 -18.58
C LEU A 231 10.10 3.62 -19.80
N GLY A 232 10.11 4.88 -20.24
CA GLY A 232 9.34 5.35 -21.40
C GLY A 232 9.95 4.97 -22.77
N GLU A 233 11.25 4.71 -22.82
CA GLU A 233 11.99 4.40 -24.06
C GLU A 233 11.99 2.90 -24.44
N GLY A 234 11.41 2.03 -23.62
CA GLY A 234 11.42 0.58 -23.82
C GLY A 234 10.67 0.14 -25.09
N ARG A 235 11.33 -0.64 -25.96
CA ARG A 235 10.65 -1.37 -27.06
C ARG A 235 10.12 -2.70 -26.52
N GLY A 236 8.79 -2.86 -26.45
CA GLY A 236 8.15 -4.11 -26.01
C GLY A 236 6.98 -3.87 -25.06
N ALA A 237 6.60 -4.90 -24.28
CA ALA A 237 5.66 -4.74 -23.19
C ALA A 237 6.20 -3.73 -22.17
N ALA A 238 5.34 -2.83 -21.69
CA ALA A 238 5.71 -1.86 -20.68
C ALA A 238 6.25 -2.58 -19.42
N PRO A 239 7.30 -2.04 -18.77
CA PRO A 239 7.77 -2.57 -17.48
C PRO A 239 6.63 -2.67 -16.47
N GLU A 240 6.63 -3.69 -15.61
CA GLU A 240 5.62 -3.88 -14.56
C GLU A 240 5.46 -2.63 -13.67
N PHE A 241 6.55 -1.91 -13.43
CA PHE A 241 6.52 -0.60 -12.76
C PHE A 241 5.50 0.37 -13.37
N LEU A 242 5.34 0.45 -14.70
CA LEU A 242 4.37 1.35 -15.33
C LEU A 242 2.92 0.87 -15.20
N SER A 243 2.70 -0.40 -14.88
CA SER A 243 1.37 -0.94 -14.58
C SER A 243 0.86 -0.47 -13.22
N THR A 244 1.75 -0.34 -12.23
CA THR A 244 1.41 0.14 -10.87
C THR A 244 1.63 1.65 -10.70
N HIS A 245 2.57 2.23 -11.45
CA HIS A 245 2.94 3.64 -11.45
C HIS A 245 2.76 4.25 -12.85
N PRO A 246 1.52 4.58 -13.24
CA PRO A 246 1.26 5.11 -14.58
C PRO A 246 2.01 6.43 -14.80
N ASP A 247 2.59 6.61 -15.98
CA ASP A 247 3.10 7.91 -16.41
C ASP A 247 2.02 8.68 -17.19
N PRO A 248 1.42 9.73 -16.60
CA PRO A 248 0.46 10.59 -17.30
C PRO A 248 1.08 11.46 -18.41
N GLY A 249 2.38 11.33 -18.70
CA GLY A 249 3.08 11.89 -19.87
C GLY A 249 3.94 13.12 -19.58
N ASN A 250 3.96 13.61 -18.34
CA ASN A 250 4.65 14.84 -17.95
C ASN A 250 5.54 14.67 -16.70
N ARG A 251 5.67 13.47 -16.14
CA ARG A 251 6.46 13.24 -14.91
C ARG A 251 7.94 13.58 -15.12
N VAL A 252 8.52 13.14 -16.23
CA VAL A 252 9.91 13.46 -16.60
C VAL A 252 10.13 14.97 -16.70
N SER A 253 9.29 15.69 -17.44
CA SER A 253 9.39 17.15 -17.56
C SER A 253 9.26 17.87 -16.21
N ARG A 254 8.36 17.40 -15.33
CA ARG A 254 8.23 17.97 -13.98
C ARG A 254 9.48 17.74 -13.14
N LEU A 255 10.06 16.54 -13.18
CA LEU A 255 11.31 16.25 -12.46
C LEU A 255 12.48 17.08 -13.01
N GLU A 256 12.52 17.33 -14.32
CA GLU A 256 13.50 18.24 -14.93
C GLU A 256 13.32 19.69 -14.43
N ASP A 257 12.09 20.20 -14.42
CA ASP A 257 11.78 21.54 -13.90
C ASP A 257 12.17 21.65 -12.42
N MET A 258 11.85 20.64 -11.61
CA MET A 258 12.25 20.55 -10.21
C MET A 258 13.78 20.56 -10.07
N TYR A 259 14.50 19.84 -10.93
CA TYR A 259 15.96 19.81 -10.92
C TYR A 259 16.56 21.16 -11.26
N GLN A 260 16.07 21.85 -12.29
CA GLN A 260 16.57 23.18 -12.67
C GLN A 260 16.37 24.20 -11.56
N ASN A 261 15.25 24.11 -10.85
CA ASN A 261 14.90 24.99 -9.75
C ASN A 261 15.50 24.54 -8.40
N SER A 262 16.19 23.40 -8.35
CA SER A 262 16.77 22.89 -7.11
C SER A 262 18.06 23.62 -6.72
N GLY A 263 18.17 23.99 -5.45
CA GLY A 263 19.43 24.45 -4.85
C GLY A 263 20.45 23.33 -4.58
N ARG A 264 20.18 22.09 -5.01
CA ARG A 264 20.94 20.88 -4.64
C ARG A 264 21.59 20.17 -5.82
N ARG A 265 21.77 20.87 -6.95
CA ARG A 265 22.37 20.35 -8.20
C ARG A 265 23.82 19.87 -8.08
N ASN A 266 24.51 20.18 -6.98
CA ASN A 266 25.89 19.74 -6.72
C ASN A 266 25.97 18.33 -6.09
N ALA A 267 24.84 17.75 -5.69
CA ALA A 267 24.77 16.38 -5.21
C ALA A 267 25.11 15.41 -6.35
N THR A 268 26.14 14.59 -6.17
CA THR A 268 26.63 13.66 -7.21
C THR A 268 26.73 12.22 -6.73
N ASP A 269 26.32 11.93 -5.48
CA ASP A 269 26.45 10.59 -4.92
C ASP A 269 25.64 9.57 -5.73
N GLY A 270 26.22 8.38 -5.85
CA GLY A 270 25.60 7.26 -6.54
C GLY A 270 25.61 7.34 -8.06
N SER A 271 26.27 8.34 -8.66
CA SER A 271 26.33 8.53 -10.11
C SER A 271 27.34 7.61 -10.84
N ASP A 272 28.26 6.95 -10.13
CA ASP A 272 29.28 6.08 -10.72
C ASP A 272 28.71 4.70 -11.16
N PRO A 273 28.63 4.41 -12.46
CA PRO A 273 28.09 3.14 -12.96
C PRO A 273 28.98 1.93 -12.66
N GLN A 274 30.31 2.12 -12.60
CA GLN A 274 31.24 1.03 -12.31
C GLN A 274 31.18 0.65 -10.83
N ALA A 275 31.10 1.63 -9.93
CA ALA A 275 30.87 1.38 -8.52
C ALA A 275 29.56 0.60 -8.32
N TYR A 276 28.47 1.02 -8.97
CA TYR A 276 27.18 0.33 -8.90
C TYR A 276 27.26 -1.12 -9.39
N ARG A 277 27.80 -1.35 -10.60
CA ARG A 277 27.98 -2.70 -11.16
C ARG A 277 28.82 -3.61 -10.27
N ASN A 278 29.85 -3.07 -9.62
CA ASN A 278 30.67 -3.83 -8.68
C ASN A 278 29.89 -4.23 -7.43
N ARG A 279 29.01 -3.35 -6.91
CA ARG A 279 28.14 -3.64 -5.76
C ARG A 279 27.13 -4.74 -6.07
N ILE A 280 26.59 -4.79 -7.29
CA ILE A 280 25.53 -5.72 -7.66
C ILE A 280 26.00 -7.00 -8.37
N ARG A 281 27.32 -7.22 -8.50
CA ARG A 281 27.90 -8.34 -9.28
C ARG A 281 27.42 -9.73 -8.85
N GLY A 282 26.99 -9.89 -7.59
CA GLY A 282 26.52 -11.16 -7.03
C GLY A 282 25.00 -11.32 -7.01
N LEU A 283 24.28 -10.59 -7.88
CA LEU A 283 22.84 -10.69 -8.10
C LEU A 283 22.54 -11.55 -9.33
#